data_AF-A0A957EFR3-F1
#
_entry.id   AF-A0A957EFR3-F1
#
_cell.length_a   1.000
_cell.length_b   1.000
_cell.length_c   1.000
_cell.angle_alpha   90.00
_cell.angle_beta   90.00
_cell.angle_gamma   90.00
#
_symmetry.space_group_name_H-M   'P 1'
#
loop_
_entity.id
_entity.type
_entity.pdbx_description
1 polymer ?
#
loop_
_entity_poly.entity_id
_entity_poly.type
_entity_poly.pdbx_seq_one_letter_code
_entity_poly.pdbx_strand_id
1 'polypeptide(L)'
;MNAHHRTMLAVFAGLTIMFLSAAALTFWVDSSVSGSQDRDLRKRPSPLREIPEFINLTITETGIAAITTDDLRPFNWQLSNFSYDTINLTRQGEQVPYGIADDGETMFFLAEAITSTVLAPTVYQLSLGEGLPMVERDAAATGRGSNTATYRQVWEENSTFVADTGSSDPWYGRLLLAPQTTNFTLTNITPNGGRGRLTLSVWSSTAGPSNPDHHLKVVLNGRQLADWVWDGIQQTQITVELPDGLLQPDVSNVLSVTSPGDTPASGEAIYIDRIDLLYEGNLEAGNGQFWFSSNASTLAIDQAGADLLLFDVTDRGQPVMLTNLTIAGNGVLAAGSGVSSRYFALNVDEAIRPSFSNSFIAKQALRQTDRGADYIVIYPDDTAFVDALQPLLTYRAEQGLRVTAVPLSQIYAEFGYGQEDPSAIRNFLTYAQNNWRFPSPRYVLLAGDASYDIHNNLDGKNINLLPSQLVQLQDGFASSDTW
;
A
#
# COMPACT_ATOMS: atom_id res chain seq x y z
N MET A 1 -29.76 60.42 5.06
CA MET A 1 -30.41 61.50 5.86
C MET A 1 -30.38 61.07 7.32
N ASN A 2 -30.01 61.99 8.23
CA ASN A 2 -30.21 62.07 9.69
C ASN A 2 -30.29 60.80 10.58
N ALA A 3 -29.87 60.77 11.85
CA ALA A 3 -28.83 61.48 12.64
C ALA A 3 -28.94 61.02 14.12
N HIS A 4 -27.88 60.43 14.71
CA HIS A 4 -27.65 60.34 16.18
C HIS A 4 -26.15 60.07 16.39
N HIS A 5 -25.31 61.05 16.77
CA HIS A 5 -24.95 61.44 18.15
C HIS A 5 -24.49 60.26 19.03
N ARG A 6 -23.17 60.07 19.26
CA ARG A 6 -22.25 60.78 20.22
C ARG A 6 -22.49 60.36 21.68
N THR A 7 -21.49 60.13 22.53
CA THR A 7 -20.05 60.55 22.54
C THR A 7 -19.16 59.34 22.98
N MET A 8 -17.86 59.37 23.35
CA MET A 8 -16.96 60.46 23.80
C MET A 8 -15.48 60.28 23.35
N LEU A 9 -14.53 60.74 24.19
CA LEU A 9 -13.09 60.99 24.03
C LEU A 9 -12.23 59.96 24.81
N ALA A 10 -10.89 59.89 24.75
CA ALA A 10 -9.88 60.26 23.74
C ALA A 10 -8.46 59.77 24.15
N VAL A 11 -7.62 59.53 23.13
CA VAL A 11 -6.14 59.60 23.01
C VAL A 11 -5.30 60.05 24.23
N PHE A 12 -4.31 59.25 24.67
CA PHE A 12 -2.85 59.50 24.47
C PHE A 12 -1.94 58.41 25.09
N ALA A 13 -0.67 58.41 24.67
CA ALA A 13 0.38 57.44 25.00
C ALA A 13 1.41 58.00 26.01
N GLY A 14 2.27 57.12 26.54
CA GLY A 14 3.61 57.51 27.00
C GLY A 14 3.97 57.16 28.46
N LEU A 15 5.10 56.44 28.59
CA LEU A 15 5.85 56.07 29.80
C LEU A 15 5.81 57.07 30.98
N THR A 16 5.92 56.57 32.23
CA THR A 16 7.13 56.79 33.09
C THR A 16 7.13 56.01 34.43
N ILE A 17 8.30 55.41 34.74
CA ILE A 17 9.01 55.36 36.05
C ILE A 17 8.34 54.70 37.28
N MET A 18 8.93 53.61 37.80
CA MET A 18 9.74 53.64 39.05
C MET A 18 10.64 52.40 39.23
N PHE A 19 11.84 52.65 39.77
CA PHE A 19 12.88 51.68 40.16
C PHE A 19 13.18 51.90 41.65
N LEU A 20 13.65 50.86 42.35
CA LEU A 20 14.52 50.80 43.55
C LEU A 20 14.23 49.47 44.28
N SER A 21 15.20 48.72 44.79
CA SER A 21 16.40 49.14 45.53
C SER A 21 17.63 48.26 45.25
N ALA A 22 18.80 48.67 45.77
CA ALA A 22 20.10 48.06 45.52
C ALA A 22 20.95 47.96 46.80
N ALA A 23 21.86 46.98 46.86
CA ALA A 23 23.18 47.01 47.53
C ALA A 23 23.82 45.60 47.49
N ALA A 24 25.13 45.37 47.60
CA ALA A 24 26.34 46.04 47.10
C ALA A 24 27.55 45.21 47.60
N LEU A 25 28.59 44.97 46.78
CA LEU A 25 29.99 45.31 47.14
C LEU A 25 30.98 45.11 45.98
N THR A 26 31.79 46.16 45.81
CA THR A 26 32.95 46.44 44.94
C THR A 26 34.11 45.42 45.05
N PHE A 27 34.97 45.24 44.04
CA PHE A 27 36.07 46.18 43.76
C PHE A 27 36.59 46.25 42.30
N TRP A 28 37.34 47.33 42.06
CA TRP A 28 37.80 47.90 40.79
C TRP A 28 39.24 47.46 40.42
N VAL A 29 39.61 47.51 39.14
CA VAL A 29 40.75 48.29 38.57
C VAL A 29 40.74 48.16 37.04
N ASP A 30 41.36 49.14 36.37
CA ASP A 30 41.05 49.61 35.02
C ASP A 30 42.07 49.21 33.93
N SER A 31 41.71 49.49 32.68
CA SER A 31 42.56 49.83 31.52
C SER A 31 43.08 48.76 30.53
N SER A 32 42.55 48.89 29.30
CA SER A 32 43.25 48.89 28.00
C SER A 32 43.66 47.58 27.28
N VAL A 33 42.84 47.24 26.28
CA VAL A 33 43.21 46.94 24.87
C VAL A 33 44.49 46.14 24.61
N SER A 34 44.34 44.85 24.32
CA SER A 34 44.63 44.25 22.99
C SER A 34 44.40 42.74 23.00
N GLY A 35 43.97 42.16 21.88
CA GLY A 35 43.79 40.70 21.74
C GLY A 35 42.47 40.27 21.10
N SER A 36 42.40 40.36 19.78
CA SER A 36 41.37 39.66 18.99
C SER A 36 41.57 38.15 19.09
N GLN A 37 40.58 37.43 19.61
CA GLN A 37 40.39 36.02 19.28
C GLN A 37 38.93 35.77 18.93
N ASP A 38 38.68 35.52 17.64
CA ASP A 38 37.46 34.88 17.17
C ASP A 38 37.29 33.57 17.93
N ARG A 39 36.21 33.48 18.71
CA ARG A 39 35.67 32.17 19.08
C ARG A 39 34.93 31.63 17.87
N ASP A 40 35.70 30.97 17.01
CA ASP A 40 35.25 30.10 15.93
C ASP A 40 34.27 29.07 16.52
N LEU A 41 32.98 29.43 16.54
CA LEU A 41 31.87 28.54 16.83
C LEU A 41 31.73 27.58 15.65
N ARG A 42 32.68 26.65 15.54
CA ARG A 42 32.54 25.47 14.71
C ARG A 42 31.30 24.74 15.15
N LYS A 43 30.20 24.99 14.42
CA LYS A 43 29.10 24.04 14.34
C LYS A 43 29.76 22.68 14.16
N ARG A 44 29.53 21.76 15.11
CA ARG A 44 29.85 20.34 14.84
C ARG A 44 29.21 20.04 13.48
N PRO A 45 29.94 19.47 12.51
CA PRO A 45 29.29 18.97 11.32
C PRO A 45 28.12 18.12 11.78
N SER A 46 26.92 18.40 11.26
CA SER A 46 25.86 17.40 11.30
C SER A 46 26.49 16.10 10.81
N PRO A 47 26.28 14.94 11.46
CA PRO A 47 26.72 13.70 10.86
C PRO A 47 26.17 13.67 9.44
N LEU A 48 27.06 13.48 8.46
CA LEU A 48 26.65 13.25 7.07
C LEU A 48 25.61 12.15 7.15
N ARG A 49 24.36 12.45 6.77
CA ARG A 49 23.30 11.45 6.79
C ARG A 49 23.81 10.31 5.89
N GLU A 50 23.91 9.12 6.48
CA GLU A 50 24.41 7.96 5.74
C GLU A 50 23.46 7.71 4.55
N ILE A 51 24.01 7.20 3.46
CA ILE A 51 23.20 6.81 2.29
C ILE A 51 22.66 5.42 2.62
N PRO A 52 21.33 5.18 2.58
CA PRO A 52 20.77 3.87 2.87
C PRO A 52 21.20 2.87 1.78
N GLU A 53 21.40 1.61 2.18
CA GLU A 53 21.77 0.52 1.28
C GLU A 53 20.66 0.24 0.26
N PHE A 54 19.41 0.36 0.72
CA PHE A 54 18.22 0.30 -0.11
C PHE A 54 17.09 1.20 0.41
N ILE A 55 16.21 1.59 -0.52
CA ILE A 55 14.97 2.31 -0.25
C ILE A 55 13.82 1.34 -0.52
N ASN A 56 12.96 1.14 0.47
CA ASN A 56 11.79 0.29 0.37
C ASN A 56 10.63 1.09 -0.25
N LEU A 57 9.94 0.48 -1.21
CA LEU A 57 8.77 1.00 -1.92
C LEU A 57 7.57 0.11 -1.58
N THR A 58 6.70 0.56 -0.69
CA THR A 58 5.51 -0.18 -0.29
C THR A 58 4.37 0.06 -1.29
N ILE A 59 3.77 -1.03 -1.75
CA ILE A 59 2.72 -1.09 -2.77
C ILE A 59 1.44 -1.68 -2.17
N THR A 60 0.34 -0.93 -2.27
CA THR A 60 -1.01 -1.30 -1.78
C THR A 60 -2.01 -1.59 -2.89
N GLU A 61 -1.72 -1.22 -4.14
CA GLU A 61 -2.56 -1.48 -5.32
C GLU A 61 -1.74 -2.04 -6.50
N THR A 62 -2.39 -2.76 -7.42
CA THR A 62 -1.73 -3.38 -8.58
C THR A 62 -1.88 -2.50 -9.82
N GLY A 63 -0.77 -2.22 -10.51
CA GLY A 63 -0.75 -1.41 -11.73
C GLY A 63 0.65 -0.94 -12.09
N ILE A 64 0.77 0.11 -12.91
CA ILE A 64 2.07 0.73 -13.20
C ILE A 64 2.37 1.77 -12.11
N ALA A 65 3.47 1.55 -11.39
CA ALA A 65 4.01 2.51 -10.45
C ALA A 65 5.07 3.39 -11.11
N ALA A 66 5.21 4.62 -10.62
CA ALA A 66 6.27 5.54 -11.01
C ALA A 66 7.00 6.10 -9.80
N ILE A 67 8.32 6.27 -9.92
CA ILE A 67 9.15 7.03 -8.99
C ILE A 67 10.00 8.04 -9.77
N THR A 68 10.25 9.20 -9.16
CA THR A 68 11.09 10.26 -9.73
C THR A 68 12.44 10.33 -9.03
N THR A 69 13.44 10.97 -9.65
CA THR A 69 14.72 11.25 -8.98
C THR A 69 14.54 12.21 -7.79
N ASP A 70 13.50 13.05 -7.79
CA ASP A 70 13.12 13.93 -6.69
C ASP A 70 12.65 13.17 -5.44
N ASP A 71 11.90 12.07 -5.62
CA ASP A 71 11.45 11.19 -4.51
C ASP A 71 12.60 10.55 -3.74
N LEU A 72 13.79 10.45 -4.38
CA LEU A 72 14.99 9.84 -3.80
C LEU A 72 15.87 10.85 -3.04
N ARG A 73 15.67 12.16 -3.24
CA ARG A 73 16.43 13.22 -2.55
C ARG A 73 16.31 13.20 -1.01
N PRO A 74 15.15 12.91 -0.38
CA PRO A 74 15.03 12.78 1.08
C PRO A 74 15.95 11.69 1.68
N PHE A 75 16.31 10.70 0.87
CA PHE A 75 17.19 9.58 1.22
C PHE A 75 18.68 9.85 0.93
N ASN A 76 19.02 11.08 0.53
CA ASN A 76 20.34 11.53 0.08
C ASN A 76 20.84 10.85 -1.22
N TRP A 77 19.95 10.19 -1.97
CA TRP A 77 20.23 9.66 -3.30
C TRP A 77 20.09 10.80 -4.32
N GLN A 78 21.21 11.47 -4.62
CA GLN A 78 21.26 12.64 -5.51
C GLN A 78 21.46 12.22 -6.96
N LEU A 79 20.50 11.47 -7.51
CA LEU A 79 20.46 11.15 -8.93
C LEU A 79 19.98 12.37 -9.73
N SER A 80 20.59 12.63 -10.87
CA SER A 80 20.00 13.50 -11.90
C SER A 80 19.05 12.69 -12.77
N ASN A 81 19.51 11.52 -13.22
CA ASN A 81 18.76 10.59 -14.06
C ASN A 81 18.88 9.16 -13.49
N PHE A 82 17.88 8.32 -13.76
CA PHE A 82 17.96 6.87 -13.62
C PHE A 82 18.88 6.27 -14.70
N SER A 83 19.49 5.12 -14.41
CA SER A 83 20.23 4.29 -15.37
C SER A 83 20.18 2.83 -14.95
N TYR A 84 20.16 1.92 -15.93
CA TYR A 84 20.26 0.47 -15.72
C TYR A 84 21.65 0.03 -15.23
N ASP A 85 22.68 0.87 -15.35
CA ASP A 85 24.03 0.57 -14.84
C ASP A 85 24.20 0.91 -13.35
N THR A 86 23.25 1.63 -12.74
CA THR A 86 23.41 2.22 -11.39
C THR A 86 22.25 1.97 -10.43
N ILE A 87 21.08 1.58 -10.91
CA ILE A 87 19.89 1.35 -10.11
C ILE A 87 19.37 -0.07 -10.35
N ASN A 88 19.05 -0.77 -9.26
CA ASN A 88 18.47 -2.10 -9.29
C ASN A 88 17.18 -2.12 -8.48
N LEU A 89 16.10 -2.63 -9.08
CA LEU A 89 14.80 -2.81 -8.45
C LEU A 89 14.57 -4.31 -8.22
N THR A 90 14.23 -4.70 -6.99
CA THR A 90 13.93 -6.10 -6.64
C THR A 90 12.63 -6.24 -5.87
N ARG A 91 12.04 -7.44 -5.91
CA ARG A 91 10.93 -7.86 -5.06
C ARG A 91 11.30 -9.23 -4.48
N GLN A 92 11.34 -9.34 -3.15
CA GLN A 92 11.78 -10.56 -2.45
C GLN A 92 13.16 -11.10 -2.91
N GLY A 93 14.04 -10.19 -3.35
CA GLY A 93 15.39 -10.49 -3.86
C GLY A 93 15.48 -10.79 -5.37
N GLU A 94 14.36 -11.04 -6.05
CA GLU A 94 14.34 -11.23 -7.51
C GLU A 94 14.27 -9.88 -8.24
N GLN A 95 14.96 -9.74 -9.37
CA GLN A 95 14.96 -8.49 -10.15
C GLN A 95 13.61 -8.24 -10.83
N VAL A 96 13.20 -6.98 -10.88
CA VAL A 96 11.95 -6.53 -11.48
C VAL A 96 12.26 -5.64 -12.69
N PRO A 97 11.74 -5.97 -13.90
CA PRO A 97 11.92 -5.11 -15.07
C PRO A 97 11.28 -3.74 -14.86
N TYR A 98 12.04 -2.68 -15.16
CA TYR A 98 11.55 -1.30 -15.11
C TYR A 98 11.91 -0.53 -16.38
N GLY A 99 11.06 0.43 -16.76
CA GLY A 99 11.32 1.39 -17.83
C GLY A 99 11.82 2.73 -17.26
N ILE A 100 12.46 3.54 -18.11
CA ILE A 100 12.91 4.89 -17.78
C ILE A 100 12.27 5.84 -18.81
N ALA A 101 11.74 6.98 -18.37
CA ALA A 101 11.20 8.01 -19.25
C ALA A 101 12.30 8.66 -20.12
N ASP A 102 11.91 9.28 -21.24
CA ASP A 102 12.85 9.96 -22.17
C ASP A 102 13.69 11.07 -21.51
N ASP A 103 13.18 11.70 -20.43
CA ASP A 103 13.91 12.69 -19.63
C ASP A 103 14.98 12.06 -18.72
N GLY A 104 14.87 10.76 -18.43
CA GLY A 104 15.65 10.03 -17.45
C GLY A 104 15.29 10.33 -15.99
N GLU A 105 14.35 11.23 -15.70
CA GLU A 105 13.97 11.68 -14.36
C GLU A 105 12.88 10.81 -13.72
N THR A 106 12.15 10.02 -14.51
CA THR A 106 11.09 9.10 -14.04
C THR A 106 11.38 7.63 -14.39
N MET A 107 11.10 6.72 -13.45
CA MET A 107 11.22 5.27 -13.60
C MET A 107 9.85 4.60 -13.40
N PHE A 108 9.48 3.68 -14.29
CA PHE A 108 8.18 2.97 -14.28
C PHE A 108 8.35 1.47 -14.09
N PHE A 109 7.47 0.81 -13.32
CA PHE A 109 7.47 -0.66 -13.20
C PHE A 109 6.07 -1.22 -12.98
N LEU A 110 5.85 -2.49 -13.34
CA LEU A 110 4.62 -3.20 -12.99
C LEU A 110 4.67 -3.58 -11.50
N ALA A 111 3.86 -2.88 -10.72
CA ALA A 111 3.69 -3.09 -9.29
C ALA A 111 2.54 -4.09 -9.04
N GLU A 112 2.80 -5.09 -8.19
CA GLU A 112 1.87 -6.12 -7.80
C GLU A 112 1.61 -6.04 -6.29
N ALA A 113 0.43 -5.56 -5.91
CA ALA A 113 -0.02 -5.61 -4.52
C ALA A 113 -0.44 -7.03 -4.14
N ILE A 114 -0.25 -7.36 -2.86
CA ILE A 114 -1.02 -8.42 -2.21
C ILE A 114 -2.15 -7.71 -1.45
N THR A 115 -3.38 -8.09 -1.75
CA THR A 115 -4.61 -7.64 -1.08
C THR A 115 -5.30 -8.86 -0.48
N SER A 116 -6.44 -8.66 0.20
CA SER A 116 -7.38 -9.76 0.46
C SER A 116 -6.72 -10.89 1.27
N THR A 117 -6.02 -10.50 2.35
CA THR A 117 -5.11 -11.40 3.08
C THR A 117 -4.75 -10.88 4.48
N VAL A 118 -3.93 -11.66 5.17
CA VAL A 118 -3.25 -11.33 6.43
C VAL A 118 -1.71 -11.26 6.29
N LEU A 119 -1.19 -11.31 5.05
CA LEU A 119 0.24 -11.13 4.74
C LEU A 119 0.56 -9.66 4.45
N ALA A 120 1.65 -9.13 5.02
CA ALA A 120 1.98 -7.71 4.96
C ALA A 120 2.04 -7.16 3.51
N PRO A 121 1.77 -5.85 3.28
CA PRO A 121 1.84 -5.22 1.96
C PRO A 121 3.11 -5.56 1.18
N THR A 122 3.03 -5.59 -0.15
CA THR A 122 4.22 -5.89 -0.97
C THR A 122 5.22 -4.75 -0.88
N VAL A 123 6.49 -5.10 -0.66
CA VAL A 123 7.63 -4.17 -0.68
C VAL A 123 8.54 -4.53 -1.85
N TYR A 124 8.89 -3.50 -2.63
CA TYR A 124 9.99 -3.55 -3.59
C TYR A 124 11.20 -2.82 -2.99
N GLN A 125 12.41 -3.22 -3.33
CA GLN A 125 13.64 -2.62 -2.82
C GLN A 125 14.45 -2.00 -3.96
N LEU A 126 14.69 -0.69 -3.88
CA LEU A 126 15.57 0.05 -4.76
C LEU A 126 16.99 0.05 -4.15
N SER A 127 17.98 -0.43 -4.91
CA SER A 127 19.38 -0.57 -4.49
C SER A 127 20.32 0.00 -5.57
N LEU A 128 21.56 0.35 -5.20
CA LEU A 128 22.58 0.73 -6.19
C LEU A 128 23.18 -0.54 -6.81
N GLY A 129 23.15 -0.66 -8.14
CA GLY A 129 23.65 -1.83 -8.87
C GLY A 129 23.14 -1.92 -10.30
N GLU A 130 23.42 -3.04 -10.98
CA GLU A 130 22.88 -3.33 -12.31
C GLU A 130 21.38 -3.65 -12.22
N GLY A 131 20.56 -2.95 -12.99
CA GLY A 131 19.12 -3.11 -13.08
C GLY A 131 18.67 -3.97 -14.26
N LEU A 132 17.39 -4.33 -14.26
CA LEU A 132 16.76 -5.10 -15.32
C LEU A 132 15.91 -4.18 -16.21
N PRO A 133 16.32 -3.89 -17.46
CA PRO A 133 15.51 -3.08 -18.37
C PRO A 133 14.22 -3.81 -18.76
N MET A 134 13.10 -3.09 -18.68
CA MET A 134 11.85 -3.51 -19.30
C MET A 134 12.03 -3.54 -20.82
N VAL A 135 11.49 -4.58 -21.46
CA VAL A 135 11.60 -4.73 -22.92
C VAL A 135 10.72 -3.68 -23.60
N GLU A 136 11.27 -2.96 -24.56
CA GLU A 136 10.50 -2.07 -25.44
C GLU A 136 10.14 -2.77 -26.75
N ARG A 137 8.95 -2.46 -27.27
CA ARG A 137 8.47 -2.89 -28.60
C ARG A 137 7.90 -1.70 -29.35
N ASP A 138 8.46 -1.41 -30.51
CA ASP A 138 7.84 -0.49 -31.47
C ASP A 138 6.43 -0.98 -31.82
N ALA A 139 5.44 -0.13 -31.53
CA ALA A 139 4.04 -0.39 -31.73
C ALA A 139 3.40 0.60 -32.73
N ALA A 140 4.18 1.16 -33.67
CA ALA A 140 3.66 2.00 -34.75
C ALA A 140 2.56 1.27 -35.55
N ALA A 141 1.39 1.89 -35.66
CA ALA A 141 0.21 1.26 -36.21
C ALA A 141 0.07 1.51 -37.73
N THR A 142 -0.18 0.44 -38.49
CA THR A 142 -0.41 0.51 -39.95
C THR A 142 -1.72 -0.20 -40.34
N GLY A 143 -2.84 0.29 -39.80
CA GLY A 143 -4.16 -0.29 -40.07
C GLY A 143 -5.32 0.49 -39.47
N ARG A 144 -6.54 -0.02 -39.69
CA ARG A 144 -7.73 0.47 -38.99
C ARG A 144 -7.74 -0.13 -37.58
N GLY A 145 -7.67 0.71 -36.56
CA GLY A 145 -7.78 0.29 -35.16
C GLY A 145 -9.19 -0.18 -34.78
N SER A 146 -9.25 -0.99 -33.73
CA SER A 146 -10.46 -1.31 -32.99
C SER A 146 -10.41 -0.60 -31.64
N ASN A 147 -11.46 0.18 -31.33
CA ASN A 147 -11.66 0.83 -30.05
C ASN A 147 -12.57 0.00 -29.13
N THR A 148 -12.43 -1.33 -29.18
CA THR A 148 -13.21 -2.27 -28.37
C THR A 148 -12.27 -3.12 -27.53
N ALA A 149 -12.58 -3.23 -26.24
CA ALA A 149 -11.81 -4.02 -25.29
C ALA A 149 -12.72 -4.70 -24.26
N THR A 150 -12.20 -5.76 -23.63
CA THR A 150 -12.84 -6.38 -22.46
C THR A 150 -12.19 -5.85 -21.19
N TYR A 151 -12.98 -5.20 -20.37
CA TYR A 151 -12.59 -4.69 -19.06
C TYR A 151 -12.98 -5.68 -17.96
N ARG A 152 -12.17 -5.75 -16.90
CA ARG A 152 -12.55 -6.38 -15.64
C ARG A 152 -12.33 -5.39 -14.51
N GLN A 153 -13.38 -5.12 -13.75
CA GLN A 153 -13.36 -4.24 -12.59
C GLN A 153 -13.77 -5.02 -11.35
N VAL A 154 -13.19 -4.66 -10.21
CA VAL A 154 -13.35 -5.34 -8.94
C VAL A 154 -13.61 -4.28 -7.88
N TRP A 155 -14.69 -4.45 -7.12
CA TRP A 155 -14.94 -3.71 -5.88
C TRP A 155 -14.96 -4.72 -4.74
N GLU A 156 -14.20 -4.44 -3.71
CA GLU A 156 -13.96 -5.29 -2.55
C GLU A 156 -13.76 -4.34 -1.36
N GLU A 157 -14.36 -4.65 -0.21
CA GLU A 157 -14.27 -3.80 0.99
C GLU A 157 -13.73 -4.66 2.14
N ASN A 158 -12.55 -4.37 2.68
CA ASN A 158 -11.98 -5.15 3.78
C ASN A 158 -12.37 -4.57 5.15
N SER A 159 -13.67 -4.30 5.34
CA SER A 159 -14.17 -3.54 6.51
C SER A 159 -14.44 -4.38 7.77
N THR A 160 -14.57 -5.70 7.63
CA THR A 160 -14.82 -6.63 8.73
C THR A 160 -13.87 -7.82 8.64
N PHE A 161 -13.13 -8.07 9.71
CA PHE A 161 -12.36 -9.31 9.86
C PHE A 161 -13.25 -10.39 10.47
N VAL A 162 -13.29 -11.57 9.85
CA VAL A 162 -13.96 -12.76 10.38
C VAL A 162 -12.97 -13.92 10.37
N ALA A 163 -12.52 -14.32 11.55
CA ALA A 163 -11.60 -15.44 11.70
C ALA A 163 -12.22 -16.75 11.18
N ASP A 164 -13.46 -17.04 11.57
CA ASP A 164 -14.06 -18.38 11.54
C ASP A 164 -14.73 -18.75 10.20
N THR A 165 -14.10 -18.42 9.06
CA THR A 165 -14.72 -18.61 7.72
C THR A 165 -14.21 -19.81 6.93
N GLY A 166 -13.11 -20.44 7.35
CA GLY A 166 -12.43 -21.49 6.58
C GLY A 166 -11.80 -21.00 5.26
N SER A 167 -11.89 -19.71 4.96
CA SER A 167 -11.29 -19.04 3.82
C SER A 167 -9.80 -18.76 4.05
N SER A 168 -9.01 -18.68 2.98
CA SER A 168 -7.65 -18.13 3.04
C SER A 168 -7.62 -16.61 3.20
N ASP A 169 -8.74 -15.95 2.91
CA ASP A 169 -8.97 -14.54 3.21
C ASP A 169 -10.08 -14.38 4.28
N PRO A 170 -9.74 -13.88 5.48
CA PRO A 170 -10.71 -13.58 6.54
C PRO A 170 -11.34 -12.19 6.44
N TRP A 171 -10.98 -11.35 5.46
CA TRP A 171 -11.59 -10.04 5.29
C TRP A 171 -12.86 -10.09 4.46
N TYR A 172 -13.85 -9.31 4.90
CA TYR A 172 -15.14 -9.16 4.26
C TYR A 172 -15.62 -7.72 4.34
N GLY A 173 -16.52 -7.37 3.44
CA GLY A 173 -17.18 -6.07 3.40
C GLY A 173 -18.35 -5.98 4.36
N ARG A 174 -19.40 -5.34 3.88
CA ARG A 174 -20.58 -4.99 4.67
C ARG A 174 -21.36 -6.24 5.04
N LEU A 175 -21.68 -6.36 6.32
CA LEU A 175 -22.69 -7.28 6.82
C LEU A 175 -24.10 -6.77 6.48
N LEU A 176 -24.92 -7.62 5.87
CA LEU A 176 -26.37 -7.47 5.76
C LEU A 176 -27.03 -8.36 6.82
N LEU A 177 -27.87 -7.76 7.66
CA LEU A 177 -28.75 -8.46 8.58
C LEU A 177 -30.18 -8.37 8.07
N ALA A 178 -30.83 -9.50 7.81
CA ALA A 178 -32.18 -9.52 7.25
C ALA A 178 -33.22 -8.86 8.20
N PRO A 179 -34.15 -8.01 7.71
CA PRO A 179 -34.26 -7.49 6.34
C PRO A 179 -33.39 -6.23 6.12
N GLN A 180 -32.52 -6.24 5.11
CA GLN A 180 -31.66 -5.09 4.77
C GLN A 180 -31.33 -5.01 3.29
N THR A 181 -31.16 -3.78 2.79
CA THR A 181 -30.59 -3.50 1.46
C THR A 181 -29.35 -2.63 1.61
N THR A 182 -28.31 -2.94 0.84
CA THR A 182 -27.12 -2.09 0.64
C THR A 182 -26.99 -1.74 -0.84
N ASN A 183 -26.35 -0.61 -1.13
CA ASN A 183 -26.08 -0.15 -2.48
C ASN A 183 -24.57 0.01 -2.70
N PHE A 184 -24.11 -0.41 -3.86
CA PHE A 184 -22.77 -0.18 -4.38
C PHE A 184 -22.85 0.67 -5.64
N THR A 185 -21.98 1.68 -5.72
CA THR A 185 -21.88 2.60 -6.85
C THR A 185 -20.71 2.15 -7.70
N LEU A 186 -20.99 1.54 -8.85
CA LEU A 186 -19.99 1.07 -9.80
C LEU A 186 -19.70 2.21 -10.79
N THR A 187 -18.44 2.66 -10.85
CA THR A 187 -17.98 3.83 -11.60
C THR A 187 -16.91 3.46 -12.63
N ASN A 188 -16.57 4.40 -13.51
CA ASN A 188 -15.54 4.25 -14.56
C ASN A 188 -15.88 3.11 -15.56
N ILE A 189 -17.16 2.99 -15.93
CA ILE A 189 -17.66 1.96 -16.86
C ILE A 189 -18.01 2.61 -18.20
N THR A 190 -17.38 2.19 -19.29
CA THR A 190 -17.56 2.72 -20.66
C THR A 190 -18.12 1.64 -21.61
N PRO A 191 -19.35 1.15 -21.42
CA PRO A 191 -19.89 0.02 -22.20
C PRO A 191 -20.16 0.42 -23.66
N ASN A 192 -19.72 -0.40 -24.62
CA ASN A 192 -19.97 -0.21 -26.06
C ASN A 192 -21.20 -1.01 -26.58
N GLY A 193 -21.90 -1.70 -25.67
CA GLY A 193 -22.82 -2.78 -26.02
C GLY A 193 -22.07 -4.10 -26.27
N GLY A 194 -22.74 -5.22 -26.04
CA GLY A 194 -22.09 -6.53 -26.02
C GLY A 194 -22.16 -7.17 -24.64
N ARG A 195 -21.36 -8.24 -24.44
CA ARG A 195 -21.49 -9.11 -23.26
C ARG A 195 -20.91 -8.44 -22.01
N GLY A 196 -21.69 -8.47 -20.94
CA GLY A 196 -21.20 -8.24 -19.58
C GLY A 196 -21.50 -9.44 -18.69
N ARG A 197 -20.76 -9.58 -17.60
CA ARG A 197 -20.97 -10.60 -16.57
C ARG A 197 -20.61 -10.02 -15.21
N LEU A 198 -21.54 -10.08 -14.28
CA LEU A 198 -21.34 -9.71 -12.88
C LEU A 198 -21.21 -10.99 -12.06
N THR A 199 -20.20 -11.06 -11.18
CA THR A 199 -20.10 -12.07 -10.12
C THR A 199 -20.10 -11.37 -8.77
N LEU A 200 -21.03 -11.75 -7.91
CA LEU A 200 -21.09 -11.32 -6.52
C LEU A 200 -20.65 -12.49 -5.63
N SER A 201 -19.55 -12.33 -4.90
CA SER A 201 -19.15 -13.24 -3.83
C SER A 201 -19.76 -12.77 -2.51
N VAL A 202 -20.34 -13.70 -1.75
CA VAL A 202 -20.84 -13.47 -0.39
C VAL A 202 -20.48 -14.64 0.52
N TRP A 203 -20.52 -14.42 1.83
CA TRP A 203 -20.44 -15.47 2.83
C TRP A 203 -21.58 -15.35 3.84
N SER A 204 -22.33 -16.43 4.06
CA SER A 204 -23.33 -16.52 5.14
C SER A 204 -22.68 -16.97 6.44
N SER A 205 -22.93 -16.26 7.54
CA SER A 205 -22.40 -16.60 8.88
C SER A 205 -23.39 -17.29 9.81
N THR A 206 -24.64 -17.44 9.37
CA THR A 206 -25.73 -18.08 10.10
C THR A 206 -26.06 -19.46 9.53
N ALA A 207 -26.68 -20.30 10.37
CA ALA A 207 -27.37 -21.53 9.93
C ALA A 207 -28.66 -21.71 10.74
N GLY A 208 -29.79 -21.83 10.05
CA GLY A 208 -31.11 -22.08 10.61
C GLY A 208 -31.51 -23.56 10.57
N PRO A 209 -32.58 -23.96 11.28
CA PRO A 209 -33.18 -25.29 11.13
C PRO A 209 -34.12 -25.42 9.92
N SER A 210 -34.36 -24.31 9.20
CA SER A 210 -35.15 -24.21 7.97
C SER A 210 -34.24 -24.29 6.75
N ASN A 211 -34.70 -24.89 5.65
CA ASN A 211 -33.99 -24.91 4.38
C ASN A 211 -34.95 -24.41 3.27
N PRO A 212 -34.59 -23.37 2.50
CA PRO A 212 -33.43 -22.49 2.69
C PRO A 212 -33.57 -21.59 3.93
N ASP A 213 -32.45 -21.07 4.41
CA ASP A 213 -32.34 -20.09 5.52
C ASP A 213 -31.69 -18.76 5.11
N HIS A 214 -31.18 -18.64 3.87
CA HIS A 214 -30.67 -17.39 3.32
C HIS A 214 -31.34 -17.04 2.01
N HIS A 215 -31.61 -15.75 1.80
CA HIS A 215 -32.11 -15.21 0.55
C HIS A 215 -31.41 -13.89 0.20
N LEU A 216 -30.94 -13.77 -1.05
CA LEU A 216 -30.36 -12.56 -1.60
C LEU A 216 -30.96 -12.21 -2.96
N LYS A 217 -31.39 -10.96 -3.11
CA LYS A 217 -31.80 -10.37 -4.39
C LYS A 217 -30.75 -9.37 -4.85
N VAL A 218 -30.43 -9.43 -6.14
CA VAL A 218 -29.43 -8.58 -6.78
C VAL A 218 -30.09 -7.79 -7.90
N VAL A 219 -30.01 -6.46 -7.83
CA VAL A 219 -30.66 -5.53 -8.75
C VAL A 219 -29.62 -4.52 -9.24
N LEU A 220 -29.41 -4.41 -10.56
CA LEU A 220 -28.52 -3.41 -11.17
C LEU A 220 -29.36 -2.42 -11.96
N ASN A 221 -29.19 -1.12 -11.71
CA ASN A 221 -29.91 -0.03 -12.41
C ASN A 221 -31.44 -0.24 -12.44
N GLY A 222 -32.01 -0.78 -11.35
CA GLY A 222 -33.44 -1.08 -11.22
C GLY A 222 -33.91 -2.39 -11.88
N ARG A 223 -33.04 -3.13 -12.58
CA ARG A 223 -33.34 -4.45 -13.14
C ARG A 223 -32.87 -5.55 -12.20
N GLN A 224 -33.79 -6.42 -11.77
CA GLN A 224 -33.45 -7.63 -11.03
C GLN A 224 -32.64 -8.59 -11.90
N LEU A 225 -31.48 -9.02 -11.40
CA LEU A 225 -30.55 -9.94 -12.06
C LEU A 225 -30.57 -11.33 -11.41
N ALA A 226 -30.65 -11.38 -10.07
CA ALA A 226 -30.73 -12.62 -9.31
C ALA A 226 -31.74 -12.53 -8.17
N ASP A 227 -32.29 -13.69 -7.84
CA ASP A 227 -33.23 -13.98 -6.74
C ASP A 227 -32.77 -15.37 -6.27
N TRP A 228 -31.88 -15.41 -5.26
CA TRP A 228 -31.06 -16.58 -4.95
C TRP A 228 -31.23 -17.00 -3.50
N VAL A 229 -31.46 -18.29 -3.28
CA VAL A 229 -31.65 -18.89 -1.95
C VAL A 229 -30.69 -20.04 -1.72
N TRP A 230 -30.20 -20.18 -0.49
CA TRP A 230 -29.29 -21.27 -0.09
C TRP A 230 -29.47 -21.63 1.39
N ASP A 231 -28.68 -22.61 1.84
CA ASP A 231 -28.78 -23.23 3.15
C ASP A 231 -27.44 -23.14 3.91
N GLY A 232 -27.46 -22.68 5.16
CA GLY A 232 -26.35 -22.72 6.11
C GLY A 232 -25.17 -21.79 5.82
N ILE A 233 -24.09 -22.00 6.59
CA ILE A 233 -22.83 -21.24 6.55
C ILE A 233 -22.01 -21.70 5.33
N GLN A 234 -21.86 -20.84 4.33
CA GLN A 234 -21.02 -21.12 3.15
C GLN A 234 -20.63 -19.85 2.38
N GLN A 235 -19.52 -19.92 1.65
CA GLN A 235 -19.23 -18.97 0.59
C GLN A 235 -20.11 -19.27 -0.63
N THR A 236 -20.77 -18.26 -1.17
CA THR A 236 -21.66 -18.36 -2.33
C THR A 236 -21.23 -17.35 -3.39
N GLN A 237 -21.07 -17.81 -4.64
CA GLN A 237 -20.83 -16.96 -5.80
C GLN A 237 -22.07 -16.93 -6.69
N ILE A 238 -22.62 -15.73 -6.90
CA ILE A 238 -23.77 -15.48 -7.77
C ILE A 238 -23.25 -14.82 -9.05
N THR A 239 -23.13 -15.60 -10.12
CA THR A 239 -22.70 -15.12 -11.45
C THR A 239 -23.90 -14.95 -12.38
N VAL A 240 -24.03 -13.77 -12.97
CA VAL A 240 -25.11 -13.40 -13.90
C VAL A 240 -24.54 -12.74 -15.15
N GLU A 241 -25.01 -13.19 -16.33
CA GLU A 241 -24.76 -12.47 -17.59
C GLU A 241 -25.61 -11.19 -17.61
N LEU A 242 -25.00 -10.08 -17.98
CA LEU A 242 -25.65 -8.78 -18.06
C LEU A 242 -26.30 -8.59 -19.44
N PRO A 243 -27.61 -8.28 -19.49
CA PRO A 243 -28.29 -7.94 -20.73
C PRO A 243 -27.76 -6.66 -21.37
N ASP A 244 -27.69 -6.65 -22.70
CA ASP A 244 -27.30 -5.49 -23.51
C ASP A 244 -28.03 -4.20 -23.08
N GLY A 245 -27.28 -3.10 -22.98
CA GLY A 245 -27.80 -1.78 -22.61
C GLY A 245 -28.17 -1.62 -21.13
N LEU A 246 -27.89 -2.61 -20.26
CA LEU A 246 -28.10 -2.47 -18.82
C LEU A 246 -27.07 -1.55 -18.16
N LEU A 247 -25.78 -1.73 -18.49
CA LEU A 247 -24.71 -0.81 -18.07
C LEU A 247 -24.89 0.53 -18.78
N GLN A 248 -24.74 1.61 -18.03
CA GLN A 248 -24.83 2.99 -18.52
C GLN A 248 -23.43 3.63 -18.57
N PRO A 249 -23.03 4.29 -19.67
CA PRO A 249 -21.77 5.03 -19.74
C PRO A 249 -21.81 6.29 -18.86
N ASP A 250 -20.65 6.68 -18.32
CA ASP A 250 -20.36 7.97 -17.67
C ASP A 250 -21.31 8.37 -16.52
N VAL A 251 -22.02 7.40 -15.94
CA VAL A 251 -22.87 7.57 -14.77
C VAL A 251 -22.64 6.45 -13.75
N SER A 252 -22.94 6.74 -12.50
CA SER A 252 -22.96 5.76 -11.42
C SER A 252 -23.94 4.62 -11.71
N ASN A 253 -23.42 3.43 -12.01
CA ASN A 253 -24.22 2.22 -12.12
C ASN A 253 -24.49 1.71 -10.70
N VAL A 254 -25.75 1.55 -10.31
CA VAL A 254 -26.12 1.24 -8.92
C VAL A 254 -26.50 -0.24 -8.80
N LEU A 255 -25.68 -0.99 -8.07
CA LEU A 255 -25.96 -2.37 -7.67
C LEU A 255 -26.58 -2.37 -6.27
N SER A 256 -27.88 -2.65 -6.19
CA SER A 256 -28.58 -2.94 -4.93
C SER A 256 -28.50 -4.43 -4.62
N VAL A 257 -28.10 -4.74 -3.39
CA VAL A 257 -28.07 -6.10 -2.85
C VAL A 257 -28.96 -6.13 -1.61
N THR A 258 -29.95 -7.02 -1.61
CA THR A 258 -31.02 -7.07 -0.61
C THR A 258 -31.14 -8.47 -0.03
N SER A 259 -31.04 -8.60 1.30
CA SER A 259 -31.60 -9.76 2.00
C SER A 259 -33.00 -9.37 2.52
N PRO A 260 -34.08 -9.98 2.01
CA PRO A 260 -35.45 -9.52 2.26
C PRO A 260 -36.03 -9.99 3.61
N GLY A 261 -35.42 -10.96 4.29
CA GLY A 261 -35.95 -11.52 5.56
C GLY A 261 -37.30 -12.21 5.40
N ASP A 262 -37.51 -12.89 4.27
CA ASP A 262 -38.72 -13.65 3.95
C ASP A 262 -38.52 -15.18 3.99
N THR A 263 -37.34 -15.66 4.42
CA THR A 263 -37.12 -17.07 4.76
C THR A 263 -37.78 -17.43 6.11
N PRO A 264 -37.93 -18.73 6.45
CA PRO A 264 -38.41 -19.15 7.77
C PRO A 264 -37.36 -19.03 8.89
N ALA A 265 -36.15 -18.54 8.60
CA ALA A 265 -35.09 -18.41 9.59
C ALA A 265 -35.39 -17.29 10.61
N SER A 266 -34.86 -17.43 11.83
CA SER A 266 -35.01 -16.38 12.86
C SER A 266 -34.13 -15.14 12.64
N GLY A 267 -33.22 -15.20 11.66
CA GLY A 267 -32.32 -14.14 11.26
C GLY A 267 -31.30 -14.67 10.25
N GLU A 268 -30.93 -13.84 9.28
CA GLU A 268 -29.95 -14.15 8.23
C GLU A 268 -28.83 -13.11 8.29
N ALA A 269 -27.58 -13.55 8.22
CA ALA A 269 -26.39 -12.72 8.27
C ALA A 269 -25.48 -13.04 7.08
N ILE A 270 -25.36 -12.08 6.15
CA ILE A 270 -24.67 -12.26 4.87
C ILE A 270 -23.64 -11.14 4.71
N TYR A 271 -22.37 -11.51 4.63
CA TYR A 271 -21.27 -10.60 4.33
C TYR A 271 -21.08 -10.50 2.82
N ILE A 272 -20.97 -9.27 2.30
CA ILE A 272 -20.51 -9.05 0.93
C ILE A 272 -19.00 -9.10 0.91
N ASP A 273 -18.43 -10.03 0.16
CA ASP A 273 -16.99 -10.13 -0.09
C ASP A 273 -16.63 -9.20 -1.27
N ARG A 274 -17.01 -9.62 -2.48
CA ARG A 274 -16.46 -9.06 -3.72
C ARG A 274 -17.50 -8.91 -4.82
N ILE A 275 -17.36 -7.84 -5.60
CA ILE A 275 -18.12 -7.58 -6.83
C ILE A 275 -17.13 -7.57 -8.00
N ASP A 276 -17.26 -8.52 -8.92
CA ASP A 276 -16.43 -8.65 -10.11
C ASP A 276 -17.28 -8.37 -11.36
N LEU A 277 -16.93 -7.36 -12.14
CA LEU A 277 -17.61 -6.99 -13.38
C LEU A 277 -16.66 -7.19 -14.57
N LEU A 278 -16.98 -8.16 -15.43
CA LEU A 278 -16.38 -8.31 -16.75
C LEU A 278 -17.32 -7.68 -17.78
N TYR A 279 -16.86 -6.77 -18.65
CA TYR A 279 -17.70 -6.19 -19.70
C TYR A 279 -16.93 -5.82 -20.96
N GLU A 280 -17.60 -5.87 -22.12
CA GLU A 280 -17.11 -5.24 -23.34
C GLU A 280 -17.38 -3.73 -23.30
N GLY A 281 -16.35 -2.93 -23.59
CA GLY A 281 -16.40 -1.47 -23.52
C GLY A 281 -15.63 -0.77 -24.65
N ASN A 282 -15.90 0.52 -24.81
CA ASN A 282 -15.10 1.42 -25.63
C ASN A 282 -13.71 1.54 -25.01
N LEU A 283 -12.67 1.41 -25.83
CA LEU A 283 -11.29 1.60 -25.44
C LEU A 283 -10.95 3.10 -25.47
N GLU A 284 -11.21 3.76 -24.35
CA GLU A 284 -10.99 5.20 -24.17
C GLU A 284 -9.99 5.42 -23.03
N ALA A 285 -9.13 6.44 -23.16
CA ALA A 285 -8.28 6.92 -22.08
C ALA A 285 -9.13 7.67 -21.05
N GLY A 286 -9.49 6.98 -19.97
CA GLY A 286 -10.14 7.57 -18.82
C GLY A 286 -9.17 8.31 -17.89
N ASN A 287 -9.70 8.81 -16.77
CA ASN A 287 -8.88 9.23 -15.64
C ASN A 287 -8.20 8.02 -15.00
N GLY A 288 -7.02 8.22 -14.42
CA GLY A 288 -6.25 7.13 -13.82
C GLY A 288 -5.40 6.33 -14.81
N GLN A 289 -4.87 5.21 -14.32
CA GLN A 289 -4.43 4.08 -15.13
C GLN A 289 -5.60 3.11 -15.36
N PHE A 290 -5.61 2.40 -16.49
CA PHE A 290 -6.63 1.41 -16.80
C PHE A 290 -6.02 0.17 -17.42
N TRP A 291 -6.67 -0.98 -17.18
CA TRP A 291 -6.24 -2.26 -17.72
C TRP A 291 -7.39 -2.93 -18.47
N PHE A 292 -7.03 -3.61 -19.54
CA PHE A 292 -7.99 -4.20 -20.45
C PHE A 292 -7.40 -5.42 -21.15
N SER A 293 -8.29 -6.26 -21.68
CA SER A 293 -7.93 -7.34 -22.59
C SER A 293 -8.40 -7.01 -24.00
N SER A 294 -7.60 -7.28 -25.01
CA SER A 294 -8.00 -7.14 -26.41
C SER A 294 -7.32 -8.20 -27.27
N ASN A 295 -7.97 -8.54 -28.38
CA ASN A 295 -7.46 -9.41 -29.43
C ASN A 295 -7.23 -8.67 -30.77
N ALA A 296 -7.31 -7.34 -30.78
CA ALA A 296 -7.10 -6.57 -31.99
C ALA A 296 -5.62 -6.59 -32.44
N SER A 297 -5.40 -6.63 -33.76
CA SER A 297 -4.08 -6.40 -34.37
C SER A 297 -3.69 -4.92 -34.37
N THR A 298 -4.65 -4.02 -34.15
CA THR A 298 -4.43 -2.59 -34.00
C THR A 298 -5.42 -2.07 -32.97
N LEU A 299 -4.91 -1.61 -31.83
CA LEU A 299 -5.67 -0.93 -30.80
C LEU A 299 -5.94 0.51 -31.26
N ALA A 300 -7.16 0.99 -31.05
CA ALA A 300 -7.45 2.41 -31.04
C ALA A 300 -7.85 2.78 -29.61
N ILE A 301 -7.10 3.72 -29.01
CA ILE A 301 -7.39 4.27 -27.68
C ILE A 301 -7.87 5.69 -27.91
N ASP A 302 -9.18 5.89 -27.83
CA ASP A 302 -9.81 7.20 -28.01
C ASP A 302 -9.54 8.08 -26.78
N GLN A 303 -9.63 9.41 -26.93
CA GLN A 303 -9.37 10.41 -25.88
C GLN A 303 -7.93 10.44 -25.30
N ALA A 304 -6.99 9.70 -25.88
CA ALA A 304 -5.60 9.61 -25.44
C ALA A 304 -4.68 10.77 -25.92
N GLY A 305 -3.80 11.23 -25.02
CA GLY A 305 -2.70 12.14 -25.33
C GLY A 305 -1.47 11.45 -25.94
N ALA A 306 -0.46 12.25 -26.30
CA ALA A 306 0.83 11.74 -26.82
C ALA A 306 1.76 11.20 -25.71
N ASP A 307 1.41 11.50 -24.47
CA ASP A 307 2.02 11.11 -23.20
C ASP A 307 1.42 9.82 -22.61
N LEU A 308 0.43 9.20 -23.27
CA LEU A 308 -0.11 7.91 -22.85
C LEU A 308 0.96 6.82 -22.99
N LEU A 309 1.34 6.22 -21.86
CA LEU A 309 2.17 5.02 -21.84
C LEU A 309 1.28 3.77 -21.96
N LEU A 310 1.74 2.78 -22.72
CA LEU A 310 1.02 1.55 -22.97
C LEU A 310 1.96 0.35 -22.77
N PHE A 311 1.50 -0.67 -22.05
CA PHE A 311 2.28 -1.84 -21.67
C PHE A 311 1.51 -3.11 -22.01
N ASP A 312 2.14 -4.06 -22.68
CA ASP A 312 1.66 -5.44 -22.80
C ASP A 312 2.08 -6.21 -21.53
N VAL A 313 1.10 -6.64 -20.76
CA VAL A 313 1.25 -7.35 -19.48
C VAL A 313 0.62 -8.75 -19.55
N THR A 314 0.60 -9.33 -20.76
CA THR A 314 0.12 -10.69 -20.98
C THR A 314 0.92 -11.68 -20.12
N ASP A 315 2.24 -11.52 -20.07
CA ASP A 315 3.11 -12.02 -19.00
C ASP A 315 3.36 -10.88 -17.99
N ARG A 316 3.18 -11.15 -16.70
CA ARG A 316 3.38 -10.16 -15.62
C ARG A 316 4.82 -10.15 -15.10
N GLY A 317 5.59 -11.22 -15.29
CA GLY A 317 7.01 -11.26 -14.94
C GLY A 317 7.91 -10.61 -16.00
N GLN A 318 7.39 -10.39 -17.20
CA GLN A 318 8.08 -9.81 -18.35
C GLN A 318 7.18 -8.79 -19.08
N PRO A 319 6.81 -7.66 -18.43
CA PRO A 319 6.03 -6.61 -19.08
C PRO A 319 6.82 -6.00 -20.24
N VAL A 320 6.11 -5.58 -21.29
CA VAL A 320 6.70 -4.96 -22.49
C VAL A 320 6.11 -3.56 -22.69
N MET A 321 6.95 -2.53 -22.69
CA MET A 321 6.54 -1.16 -22.99
C MET A 321 6.34 -0.98 -24.51
N LEU A 322 5.19 -0.44 -24.90
CA LEU A 322 4.83 -0.22 -26.30
C LEU A 322 5.15 1.22 -26.70
N THR A 323 6.16 1.39 -27.55
CA THR A 323 6.69 2.70 -27.97
C THR A 323 6.21 3.08 -29.38
N ASN A 324 6.51 4.29 -29.83
CA ASN A 324 6.13 4.80 -31.16
C ASN A 324 4.61 4.75 -31.46
N LEU A 325 3.77 5.01 -30.44
CA LEU A 325 2.32 5.07 -30.60
C LEU A 325 1.94 6.13 -31.64
N THR A 326 0.99 5.79 -32.51
CA THR A 326 0.63 6.62 -33.67
C THR A 326 -0.55 7.53 -33.34
N ILE A 327 -0.29 8.83 -33.17
CA ILE A 327 -1.35 9.82 -32.87
C ILE A 327 -2.37 9.87 -34.02
N ALA A 328 -3.66 9.76 -33.70
CA ALA A 328 -4.76 9.75 -34.65
C ALA A 328 -5.97 10.53 -34.11
N GLY A 329 -6.13 11.78 -34.55
CA GLY A 329 -7.24 12.63 -34.11
C GLY A 329 -7.10 13.06 -32.65
N ASN A 330 -8.04 12.62 -31.81
CA ASN A 330 -8.05 12.83 -30.36
C ASN A 330 -7.65 11.57 -29.57
N GLY A 331 -6.96 10.62 -30.20
CA GLY A 331 -6.51 9.38 -29.57
C GLY A 331 -5.23 8.84 -30.19
N VAL A 332 -4.86 7.61 -29.81
CA VAL A 332 -3.66 6.92 -30.30
C VAL A 332 -3.99 5.56 -30.88
N LEU A 333 -3.22 5.15 -31.90
CA LEU A 333 -3.21 3.80 -32.44
C LEU A 333 -1.94 3.07 -32.04
N ALA A 334 -2.07 1.80 -31.67
CA ALA A 334 -0.96 0.93 -31.32
C ALA A 334 -1.07 -0.42 -32.04
N ALA A 335 0.06 -1.00 -32.47
CA ALA A 335 0.12 -2.37 -32.95
C ALA A 335 -0.16 -3.34 -31.79
N GLY A 336 -1.35 -3.96 -31.82
CA GLY A 336 -1.76 -5.00 -30.88
C GLY A 336 -1.29 -6.38 -31.33
N SER A 337 -1.35 -7.35 -30.43
CA SER A 337 -0.88 -8.73 -30.67
C SER A 337 -1.71 -9.55 -31.66
N GLY A 338 -2.96 -9.14 -31.96
CA GLY A 338 -3.88 -9.92 -32.80
C GLY A 338 -4.41 -11.22 -32.13
N VAL A 339 -4.08 -11.44 -30.85
CA VAL A 339 -4.51 -12.56 -30.01
C VAL A 339 -4.92 -12.04 -28.64
N SER A 340 -5.61 -12.85 -27.82
CA SER A 340 -6.05 -12.40 -26.49
C SER A 340 -4.86 -12.04 -25.59
N SER A 341 -4.60 -10.75 -25.45
CA SER A 341 -3.53 -10.14 -24.65
C SER A 341 -4.10 -9.19 -23.62
N ARG A 342 -3.33 -8.95 -22.55
CA ARG A 342 -3.67 -8.01 -21.47
C ARG A 342 -2.76 -6.80 -21.55
N TYR A 343 -3.33 -5.62 -21.37
CA TYR A 343 -2.61 -4.36 -21.45
C TYR A 343 -2.88 -3.48 -20.22
N PHE A 344 -1.89 -2.71 -19.80
CA PHE A 344 -2.07 -1.52 -18.96
C PHE A 344 -1.82 -0.28 -19.80
N ALA A 345 -2.67 0.72 -19.66
CA ALA A 345 -2.48 2.06 -20.20
C ALA A 345 -2.47 3.08 -19.06
N LEU A 346 -1.62 4.10 -19.18
CA LEU A 346 -1.27 5.01 -18.11
C LEU A 346 -1.08 6.42 -18.68
N ASN A 347 -1.78 7.40 -18.12
CA ASN A 347 -1.36 8.80 -18.19
C ASN A 347 -0.31 9.02 -17.08
N VAL A 348 0.87 9.59 -17.38
CA VAL A 348 2.04 9.56 -16.47
C VAL A 348 1.77 10.12 -15.06
N ASP A 349 0.96 11.17 -14.96
CA ASP A 349 0.58 11.79 -13.68
C ASP A 349 -0.26 10.86 -12.78
N GLU A 350 -0.92 9.86 -13.36
CA GLU A 350 -1.85 8.93 -12.71
C GLU A 350 -1.19 7.60 -12.24
N ALA A 351 0.14 7.49 -12.35
CA ALA A 351 0.85 6.27 -11.97
C ALA A 351 0.89 6.09 -10.44
N ILE A 352 0.87 4.84 -9.96
CA ILE A 352 0.94 4.53 -8.52
C ILE A 352 2.20 5.17 -7.95
N ARG A 353 2.05 6.01 -6.91
CA ARG A 353 3.17 6.54 -6.15
C ARG A 353 3.37 5.68 -4.90
N PRO A 354 4.47 4.89 -4.81
CA PRO A 354 4.69 4.03 -3.66
C PRO A 354 4.89 4.85 -2.37
N SER A 355 4.63 4.22 -1.22
CA SER A 355 5.08 4.78 0.06
C SER A 355 6.55 4.43 0.27
N PHE A 356 7.39 5.45 0.46
CA PHE A 356 8.83 5.27 0.61
C PHE A 356 9.25 5.14 2.08
N SER A 357 10.08 4.16 2.40
CA SER A 357 10.82 4.09 3.67
C SER A 357 12.29 3.77 3.43
N ASN A 358 13.17 4.21 4.33
CA ASN A 358 14.58 3.82 4.28
C ASN A 358 14.80 2.51 5.02
N SER A 359 15.80 1.76 4.59
CA SER A 359 16.52 0.84 5.44
C SER A 359 17.88 1.40 5.76
N PHE A 360 18.06 1.84 7.01
CA PHE A 360 19.39 2.01 7.57
C PHE A 360 19.80 0.72 8.26
N ILE A 361 20.47 -0.18 7.52
CA ILE A 361 21.24 -1.26 8.15
C ILE A 361 22.39 -0.58 8.92
N ALA A 362 22.19 -0.44 10.22
CA ALA A 362 23.13 0.24 11.10
C ALA A 362 24.50 -0.48 11.09
N LYS A 363 25.56 0.26 11.44
CA LYS A 363 26.94 -0.26 11.59
C LYS A 363 27.06 -1.52 12.47
N GLN A 364 26.07 -1.80 13.30
CA GLN A 364 25.87 -3.11 13.91
C GLN A 364 24.79 -3.88 13.13
N ALA A 365 25.14 -4.49 12.00
CA ALA A 365 24.23 -5.35 11.24
C ALA A 365 23.98 -6.65 12.01
N LEU A 366 22.75 -7.16 12.03
CA LEU A 366 22.36 -8.42 12.68
C LEU A 366 23.09 -9.63 12.06
N ARG A 367 23.47 -9.51 10.79
CA ARG A 367 24.27 -10.50 10.06
C ARG A 367 25.76 -10.54 10.44
N GLN A 368 26.26 -9.68 11.32
CA GLN A 368 27.66 -9.73 11.80
C GLN A 368 27.94 -10.99 12.65
N THR A 369 28.92 -11.81 12.24
CA THR A 369 29.25 -13.09 12.88
C THR A 369 29.97 -12.96 14.22
N ASP A 370 30.38 -11.75 14.62
CA ASP A 370 31.01 -11.48 15.92
C ASP A 370 30.04 -10.93 16.98
N ARG A 371 28.78 -10.69 16.63
CA ARG A 371 27.71 -10.42 17.59
C ARG A 371 27.43 -11.62 18.49
N GLY A 372 26.81 -11.38 19.64
CA GLY A 372 26.41 -12.41 20.59
C GLY A 372 25.59 -11.84 21.75
N ALA A 373 24.50 -12.52 22.07
CA ALA A 373 23.61 -12.18 23.18
C ALA A 373 23.05 -13.47 23.80
N ASP A 374 22.73 -13.41 25.08
CA ASP A 374 21.99 -14.45 25.81
C ASP A 374 20.49 -14.12 25.90
N TYR A 375 20.16 -12.82 25.88
CA TYR A 375 18.80 -12.27 25.98
C TYR A 375 18.60 -11.21 24.89
N ILE A 376 17.67 -11.47 23.97
CA ILE A 376 17.30 -10.55 22.87
C ILE A 376 15.94 -9.95 23.20
N VAL A 377 15.79 -8.63 23.09
CA VAL A 377 14.48 -7.96 23.01
C VAL A 377 14.25 -7.51 21.58
N ILE A 378 13.08 -7.83 21.04
CA ILE A 378 12.61 -7.35 19.73
C ILE A 378 11.46 -6.37 20.00
N TYR A 379 11.51 -5.17 19.42
CA TYR A 379 10.57 -4.09 19.72
C TYR A 379 10.25 -3.24 18.46
N PRO A 380 9.06 -2.60 18.39
CA PRO A 380 8.70 -1.66 17.33
C PRO A 380 9.61 -0.43 17.32
N ASP A 381 9.75 0.23 16.17
CA ASP A 381 10.61 1.40 15.96
C ASP A 381 10.11 2.72 16.62
N ASP A 382 9.41 2.62 17.75
CA ASP A 382 9.08 3.74 18.63
C ASP A 382 10.10 3.83 19.77
N THR A 383 10.74 4.99 19.89
CA THR A 383 11.68 5.34 20.97
C THR A 383 11.13 5.13 22.39
N ALA A 384 9.80 5.24 22.59
CA ALA A 384 9.18 5.01 23.89
C ALA A 384 9.39 3.56 24.39
N PHE A 385 9.51 2.57 23.49
CA PHE A 385 9.83 1.20 23.87
C PHE A 385 11.25 1.08 24.43
N VAL A 386 12.23 1.76 23.83
CA VAL A 386 13.63 1.71 24.31
C VAL A 386 13.73 2.21 25.74
N ASP A 387 13.14 3.37 26.03
CA ASP A 387 13.14 3.97 27.37
C ASP A 387 12.39 3.09 28.38
N ALA A 388 11.25 2.51 28.00
CA ALA A 388 10.46 1.61 28.85
C ALA A 388 11.15 0.26 29.11
N LEU A 389 11.92 -0.26 28.15
CA LEU A 389 12.64 -1.53 28.26
C LEU A 389 13.98 -1.41 29.01
N GLN A 390 14.57 -0.21 29.07
CA GLN A 390 15.90 0.00 29.64
C GLN A 390 16.07 -0.53 31.09
N PRO A 391 15.10 -0.37 32.03
CA PRO A 391 15.22 -0.95 33.37
C PRO A 391 15.31 -2.49 33.37
N LEU A 392 14.53 -3.15 32.48
CA LEU A 392 14.55 -4.60 32.34
C LEU A 392 15.86 -5.09 31.72
N LEU A 393 16.36 -4.40 30.69
CA LEU A 393 17.65 -4.69 30.06
C LEU A 393 18.80 -4.59 31.07
N THR A 394 18.83 -3.53 31.89
CA THR A 394 19.81 -3.37 32.97
C THR A 394 19.72 -4.52 33.98
N TYR A 395 18.52 -4.85 34.47
CA TYR A 395 18.33 -5.93 35.43
C TYR A 395 18.77 -7.30 34.88
N ARG A 396 18.53 -7.59 33.60
CA ARG A 396 19.02 -8.82 32.94
C ARG A 396 20.55 -8.82 32.78
N ALA A 397 21.17 -7.67 32.52
CA ALA A 397 22.62 -7.56 32.47
C ALA A 397 23.27 -7.76 33.85
N GLU A 398 22.66 -7.26 34.93
CA GLU A 398 23.08 -7.51 36.32
C GLU A 398 23.03 -8.99 36.72
N GLN A 399 22.15 -9.77 36.08
CA GLN A 399 22.10 -11.24 36.20
C GLN A 399 23.22 -11.95 35.42
N GLY A 400 24.13 -11.22 34.78
CA GLY A 400 25.27 -11.76 34.02
C GLY A 400 24.94 -12.17 32.58
N LEU A 401 23.79 -11.77 32.04
CA LEU A 401 23.41 -12.05 30.65
C LEU A 401 23.96 -10.97 29.71
N ARG A 402 24.44 -11.37 28.52
CA ARG A 402 24.65 -10.44 27.41
C ARG A 402 23.28 -10.05 26.85
N VAL A 403 22.86 -8.82 27.08
CA VAL A 403 21.56 -8.30 26.62
C VAL A 403 21.71 -7.52 25.32
N THR A 404 20.72 -7.59 24.45
CA THR A 404 20.60 -6.71 23.28
C THR A 404 19.14 -6.37 23.00
N ALA A 405 18.90 -5.20 22.45
CA ALA A 405 17.61 -4.77 21.94
C ALA A 405 17.74 -4.54 20.43
N VAL A 406 16.79 -5.06 19.66
CA VAL A 406 16.80 -5.05 18.20
C VAL A 406 15.46 -4.48 17.70
N PRO A 407 15.47 -3.39 16.93
CA PRO A 407 14.25 -2.85 16.34
C PRO A 407 13.72 -3.76 15.20
N LEU A 408 12.40 -3.78 15.02
CA LEU A 408 11.74 -4.58 13.98
C LEU A 408 12.14 -4.16 12.56
N SER A 409 12.29 -2.87 12.28
CA SER A 409 12.72 -2.37 10.97
C SER A 409 14.04 -2.99 10.51
N GLN A 410 15.01 -3.16 11.42
CA GLN A 410 16.30 -3.79 11.13
C GLN A 410 16.14 -5.29 10.84
N ILE A 411 15.17 -5.96 11.46
CA ILE A 411 14.87 -7.36 11.19
C ILE A 411 14.21 -7.51 9.80
N TYR A 412 13.22 -6.69 9.45
CA TYR A 412 12.59 -6.71 8.13
C TYR A 412 13.60 -6.36 7.03
N ALA A 413 14.44 -5.34 7.26
CA ALA A 413 15.55 -4.98 6.40
C ALA A 413 16.49 -6.16 6.12
N GLU A 414 17.03 -6.79 7.16
CA GLU A 414 18.07 -7.81 6.98
C GLU A 414 17.52 -9.21 6.67
N PHE A 415 16.26 -9.54 7.00
CA PHE A 415 15.72 -10.91 6.93
C PHE A 415 14.33 -11.06 6.29
N GLY A 416 13.69 -9.96 5.87
CA GLY A 416 12.34 -9.93 5.30
C GLY A 416 12.20 -9.10 4.01
N TYR A 417 13.29 -8.66 3.39
CA TYR A 417 13.28 -7.80 2.19
C TYR A 417 12.47 -6.50 2.37
N GLY A 418 12.47 -5.96 3.61
CA GLY A 418 11.70 -4.77 3.99
C GLY A 418 10.21 -5.01 4.25
N GLN A 419 9.67 -6.20 3.96
CA GLN A 419 8.28 -6.57 4.23
C GLN A 419 8.10 -6.88 5.73
N GLU A 420 7.01 -6.40 6.33
CA GLU A 420 6.66 -6.60 7.76
C GLU A 420 6.13 -8.02 8.05
N ASP A 421 6.73 -9.02 7.42
CA ASP A 421 6.34 -10.43 7.53
C ASP A 421 7.01 -11.06 8.76
N PRO A 422 6.28 -11.79 9.62
CA PRO A 422 6.84 -12.30 10.86
C PRO A 422 7.81 -13.48 10.63
N SER A 423 7.87 -14.07 9.43
CA SER A 423 8.96 -14.97 9.06
C SER A 423 10.33 -14.28 9.06
N ALA A 424 10.40 -12.96 8.91
CA ALA A 424 11.65 -12.21 9.10
C ALA A 424 12.19 -12.35 10.53
N ILE A 425 11.30 -12.34 11.54
CA ILE A 425 11.65 -12.57 12.96
C ILE A 425 12.17 -14.00 13.13
N ARG A 426 11.49 -15.01 12.58
CA ARG A 426 11.96 -16.41 12.57
C ARG A 426 13.35 -16.53 11.92
N ASN A 427 13.53 -15.94 10.75
CA ASN A 427 14.77 -15.99 9.97
C ASN A 427 15.92 -15.33 10.74
N PHE A 428 15.69 -14.17 11.38
CA PHE A 428 16.64 -13.51 12.26
C PHE A 428 17.04 -14.38 13.45
N LEU A 429 16.06 -14.91 14.21
CA LEU A 429 16.34 -15.72 15.40
C LEU A 429 17.09 -17.02 15.04
N THR A 430 16.72 -17.65 13.93
CA THR A 430 17.42 -18.82 13.37
C THR A 430 18.86 -18.46 12.97
N TYR A 431 19.07 -17.30 12.35
CA TYR A 431 20.41 -16.83 12.03
C TYR A 431 21.25 -16.58 13.29
N ALA A 432 20.70 -15.86 14.27
CA ALA A 432 21.38 -15.54 15.52
C ALA A 432 21.74 -16.79 16.32
N GLN A 433 20.84 -17.78 16.39
CA GLN A 433 21.11 -19.06 17.07
C GLN A 433 22.29 -19.82 16.47
N ASN A 434 22.44 -19.80 15.14
CA ASN A 434 23.44 -20.58 14.42
C ASN A 434 24.77 -19.84 14.18
N ASN A 435 24.77 -18.50 14.11
CA ASN A 435 25.92 -17.71 13.62
C ASN A 435 26.49 -16.71 14.64
N TRP A 436 25.75 -16.37 15.71
CA TRP A 436 26.29 -15.47 16.74
C TRP A 436 27.22 -16.22 17.71
N ARG A 437 28.16 -15.48 18.32
CA ARG A 437 29.17 -15.99 19.25
C ARG A 437 28.54 -16.69 20.45
N PHE A 438 28.89 -17.97 20.60
CA PHE A 438 28.53 -18.82 21.73
C PHE A 438 28.78 -18.13 23.10
N PRO A 439 27.89 -18.28 24.12
CA PRO A 439 26.62 -19.00 24.08
C PRO A 439 25.65 -18.48 23.01
N SER A 440 24.83 -19.35 22.43
CA SER A 440 23.74 -18.90 21.56
C SER A 440 22.68 -18.16 22.39
N PRO A 441 21.83 -17.31 21.78
CA PRO A 441 20.67 -16.74 22.45
C PRO A 441 19.84 -17.81 23.18
N ARG A 442 19.41 -17.48 24.41
CA ARG A 442 18.65 -18.38 25.30
C ARG A 442 17.25 -17.88 25.61
N TYR A 443 17.03 -16.57 25.47
CA TYR A 443 15.80 -15.89 25.79
C TYR A 443 15.50 -14.84 24.71
N VAL A 444 14.24 -14.78 24.30
CA VAL A 444 13.70 -13.73 23.44
C VAL A 444 12.51 -13.11 24.14
N LEU A 445 12.44 -11.78 24.15
CA LEU A 445 11.25 -11.02 24.52
C LEU A 445 10.75 -10.31 23.27
N LEU A 446 9.53 -10.64 22.85
CA LEU A 446 8.78 -9.88 21.85
C LEU A 446 8.01 -8.80 22.60
N ALA A 447 8.37 -7.53 22.39
CA ALA A 447 7.85 -6.38 23.13
C ALA A 447 6.94 -5.54 22.23
N GLY A 448 5.71 -5.99 22.02
CA GLY A 448 4.68 -5.32 21.23
C GLY A 448 3.40 -6.15 21.21
N ASP A 449 2.29 -5.54 20.82
CA ASP A 449 1.01 -6.24 20.62
C ASP A 449 0.84 -6.63 19.14
N ALA A 450 0.13 -7.73 18.89
CA ALA A 450 -0.06 -8.29 17.56
C ALA A 450 -1.50 -8.08 17.08
N SER A 451 -1.68 -7.74 15.80
CA SER A 451 -3.00 -7.52 15.21
C SER A 451 -3.14 -8.24 13.88
N TYR A 452 -4.36 -8.67 13.58
CA TYR A 452 -4.75 -9.16 12.26
C TYR A 452 -4.86 -8.04 11.21
N ASP A 453 -4.97 -6.78 11.65
CA ASP A 453 -5.14 -5.60 10.80
C ASP A 453 -3.80 -5.03 10.30
N ILE A 454 -3.03 -5.91 9.69
CA ILE A 454 -1.71 -5.64 9.08
C ILE A 454 -1.75 -4.67 7.89
N HIS A 455 -2.90 -4.51 7.23
CA HIS A 455 -3.11 -3.53 6.15
C HIS A 455 -3.71 -2.21 6.67
N ASN A 456 -3.99 -2.09 7.98
CA ASN A 456 -4.65 -0.94 8.59
C ASN A 456 -6.04 -0.63 7.99
N ASN A 457 -6.77 -1.67 7.59
CA ASN A 457 -8.13 -1.60 7.05
C ASN A 457 -9.14 -1.01 8.05
N LEU A 458 -8.86 -1.05 9.36
CA LEU A 458 -9.74 -0.53 10.42
C LEU A 458 -9.36 0.89 10.89
N ASP A 459 -8.56 1.64 10.12
CA ASP A 459 -8.13 3.02 10.41
C ASP A 459 -7.44 3.21 11.77
N GLY A 460 -6.43 2.39 12.08
CA GLY A 460 -5.63 2.51 13.29
C GLY A 460 -6.35 2.11 14.58
N LYS A 461 -7.55 1.54 14.49
CA LYS A 461 -8.27 0.98 15.65
C LYS A 461 -7.63 -0.28 16.21
N ASN A 462 -6.82 -0.98 15.41
CA ASN A 462 -6.18 -2.25 15.76
C ASN A 462 -4.75 -2.33 15.22
N ILE A 463 -3.85 -1.48 15.72
CA ILE A 463 -2.48 -1.34 15.18
C ILE A 463 -1.67 -2.62 15.41
N ASN A 464 -1.10 -3.18 14.35
CA ASN A 464 -0.11 -4.25 14.45
C ASN A 464 1.27 -3.66 14.83
N LEU A 465 1.70 -3.85 16.08
CA LEU A 465 3.02 -3.37 16.53
C LEU A 465 4.10 -4.44 16.33
N LEU A 466 3.75 -5.72 16.50
CA LEU A 466 4.65 -6.85 16.30
C LEU A 466 3.86 -7.97 15.60
N PRO A 467 4.17 -8.31 14.33
CA PRO A 467 3.40 -9.28 13.58
C PRO A 467 3.56 -10.69 14.18
N SER A 468 2.47 -11.45 14.17
CA SER A 468 2.44 -12.85 14.55
C SER A 468 2.04 -13.70 13.34
N GLN A 469 2.51 -14.95 13.28
CA GLN A 469 2.03 -15.89 12.26
C GLN A 469 0.59 -16.26 12.59
N LEU A 470 -0.34 -15.83 11.73
CA LEU A 470 -1.69 -16.38 11.75
C LEU A 470 -1.67 -17.72 11.03
N VAL A 471 -2.00 -18.79 11.76
CA VAL A 471 -2.24 -20.11 11.17
C VAL A 471 -3.73 -20.31 10.93
N GLN A 472 -4.05 -20.89 9.77
CA GLN A 472 -5.41 -21.30 9.47
C GLN A 472 -5.71 -22.63 10.17
N LEU A 473 -6.65 -22.61 11.11
CA LEU A 473 -7.25 -23.77 11.75
C LEU A 473 -8.55 -24.14 11.03
N GLN A 474 -9.14 -25.29 11.41
CA GLN A 474 -10.39 -25.77 10.83
C GLN A 474 -11.51 -24.73 10.91
N ASP A 475 -11.62 -24.06 12.06
CA ASP A 475 -12.68 -23.10 12.37
C ASP A 475 -12.14 -21.66 12.47
N GLY A 476 -11.03 -21.33 11.78
CA GLY A 476 -10.58 -19.94 11.61
C GLY A 476 -9.10 -19.65 11.85
N PHE A 477 -8.72 -18.37 11.91
CA PHE A 477 -7.32 -17.95 12.11
C PHE A 477 -6.95 -17.77 13.59
N ALA A 478 -5.77 -18.26 13.98
CA ALA A 478 -5.20 -18.04 15.30
C ALA A 478 -3.72 -17.62 15.21
N SER A 479 -3.29 -16.72 16.09
CA SER A 479 -1.87 -16.40 16.28
C SER A 479 -1.09 -17.61 16.78
N SER A 480 0.10 -17.85 16.22
CA SER A 480 0.94 -18.99 16.53
C SER A 480 2.41 -18.63 16.61
N ASP A 481 3.13 -19.42 17.41
CA ASP A 481 4.59 -19.52 17.48
C ASP A 481 5.11 -20.83 16.88
N THR A 482 4.29 -21.55 16.10
CA THR A 482 4.68 -22.78 15.38
C THR A 482 5.13 -22.49 13.94
N TRP A 483 6.45 -22.44 13.78
CA TRP A 483 7.20 -21.83 12.67
C TRP A 483 7.82 -22.79 11.64
#